data_AF-A0A2V1NAR7-F1
#
_entry.id   AF-A0A2V1NAR7-F1
#
_cell.length_a   1.000
_cell.length_b   1.000
_cell.length_c   1.000
_cell.angle_alpha   90.00
_cell.angle_beta   90.00
_cell.angle_gamma   90.00
#
_symmetry.space_group_name_H-M   'P 1'
#
loop_
_entity.id
_entity.type
_entity.pdbx_description
1 polymer ?
#
loop_
_entity_poly.entity_id
_entity_poly.type
_entity_poly.pdbx_seq_one_letter_code
_entity_poly.pdbx_strand_id
1 'polypeptide(L)'
;MTVPGRGDALTFLVTSTAGHTARGEGEIEYADGTRAPYGLAAPDWRRGPRATKAVTLPHVNTPAGRRLARARLYAVTVPLSPARTVASVRLPVASGLHVFALAIRANPGPWTGTWATAQSGLPTEGPWTDRTLRLVVHTSAGGARVRLRFDNTFAAVPVRIGAATVALRARVRGAQAAGGPGGGPGTGASEAKGSGEGASRAGTRPAGAQGVADRPSAKSSASPESPASSGDAPRTAPPRSTGAPGPTPPVTAPQGPAEAPSPAPDPAAPDAAPSGSGAAVDGVPVPVSFGGATGVEIPAGTRAVSDPVGLVVPAGADLLVSFHLPGTVTALPTHRYASQRSYLSAPGDHTADRAGAAYAPELTGWPLLAGVDVAGGPGSVVLLGDSITDGYLSTTDANRRWPDGLAARLRGQRTVPRYGVLNAGIAGNRVAADGYAGDGVSPVASGVSALARLERDVFAQPSVRTLVVFEGINDLRRGGTSDDVTDGLREIAERARTRGVRVLGATLLPCAGDLRCTPEVQERREEVNAWIRDSGAFDAVLDFDAALRDPADPNRLLPAYDSGDRLHPSDAGYAALATAVDLTEL
;
A
#
# COMPACT_ATOMS: atom_id res chain seq x y z
N MET A 1 30.71 17.28 13.24
CA MET A 1 31.23 16.82 11.93
C MET A 1 30.75 17.81 10.88
N THR A 2 31.62 18.23 9.94
CA THR A 2 31.23 19.15 8.85
C THR A 2 30.56 18.35 7.73
N VAL A 3 29.38 18.78 7.30
CA VAL A 3 28.57 18.08 6.30
C VAL A 3 27.88 19.13 5.43
N PRO A 4 28.63 19.86 4.59
CA PRO A 4 28.08 20.97 3.85
C PRO A 4 27.13 20.46 2.76
N GLY A 5 25.90 20.97 2.73
CA GLY A 5 24.96 20.60 1.69
C GLY A 5 23.53 21.04 1.97
N ARG A 6 22.66 20.83 1.00
CA ARG A 6 21.25 21.20 1.07
C ARG A 6 20.39 20.02 0.67
N GLY A 7 19.29 19.82 1.38
CA GLY A 7 18.45 18.64 1.24
C GLY A 7 17.21 18.73 2.11
N ASP A 8 16.34 17.75 2.00
CA ASP A 8 15.09 17.67 2.77
C ASP A 8 15.20 16.80 4.02
N ALA A 9 16.23 15.94 4.10
CA ALA A 9 16.48 15.09 5.23
C ALA A 9 17.98 14.78 5.40
N LEU A 10 18.37 14.46 6.63
CA LEU A 10 19.67 13.89 6.96
C LEU A 10 19.45 12.42 7.32
N THR A 11 20.10 11.53 6.57
CA THR A 11 19.98 10.07 6.76
C THR A 11 21.19 9.56 7.52
N PHE A 12 20.96 8.78 8.57
CA PHE A 12 21.99 8.13 9.36
C PHE A 12 21.95 6.62 9.14
N LEU A 13 23.12 6.00 8.96
CA LEU A 13 23.30 4.57 9.09
C LEU A 13 23.70 4.26 10.53
N VAL A 14 22.79 3.67 11.29
CA VAL A 14 22.90 3.56 12.75
C VAL A 14 22.56 2.17 13.27
N THR A 15 22.99 1.88 14.49
CA THR A 15 22.44 0.78 15.29
C THR A 15 22.58 1.03 16.78
N SER A 16 21.78 0.34 17.57
CA SER A 16 22.03 0.15 18.99
C SER A 16 22.79 -1.16 19.24
N THR A 17 23.64 -1.18 20.26
CA THR A 17 24.24 -2.40 20.85
C THR A 17 23.76 -2.66 22.28
N ALA A 18 22.81 -1.88 22.78
CA ALA A 18 22.34 -1.92 24.17
C ALA A 18 21.33 -3.06 24.46
N GLY A 19 20.99 -3.88 23.46
CA GLY A 19 19.95 -4.91 23.57
C GLY A 19 18.52 -4.38 23.42
N HIS A 20 18.35 -3.07 23.26
CA HIS A 20 17.10 -2.35 23.06
C HIS A 20 17.34 -1.15 22.12
N THR A 21 16.28 -0.48 21.67
CA THR A 21 16.40 0.75 20.88
C THR A 21 17.10 1.84 21.70
N ALA A 22 18.24 2.34 21.21
CA ALA A 22 18.93 3.46 21.83
C ALA A 22 18.43 4.77 21.22
N ARG A 23 18.27 5.81 22.06
CA ARG A 23 17.84 7.15 21.65
C ARG A 23 18.89 8.17 22.08
N GLY A 24 19.08 9.21 21.28
CA GLY A 24 19.91 10.35 21.64
C GLY A 24 19.54 11.59 20.86
N GLU A 25 19.93 12.74 21.39
CA GLU A 25 19.66 14.05 20.78
C GLU A 25 20.93 14.62 20.17
N GLY A 26 20.80 15.16 18.97
CA GLY A 26 21.84 15.90 18.27
C GLY A 26 21.36 17.28 17.87
N GLU A 27 22.20 17.98 17.13
CA GLU A 27 21.91 19.34 16.65
C GLU A 27 22.46 19.52 15.24
N ILE A 28 21.65 20.16 14.39
CA ILE A 28 22.04 20.58 13.05
C ILE A 28 22.32 22.07 13.11
N GLU A 29 23.50 22.47 12.65
CA GLU A 29 23.86 23.88 12.47
C GLU A 29 23.83 24.21 10.98
N TYR A 30 23.13 25.28 10.63
CA TYR A 30 22.99 25.77 9.28
C TYR A 30 24.01 26.88 9.00
N ALA A 31 24.32 27.09 7.72
CA ALA A 31 25.29 28.09 7.27
C ALA A 31 24.87 29.54 7.59
N ASP A 32 23.59 29.78 7.89
CA ASP A 32 23.06 31.06 8.35
C ASP A 32 23.23 31.28 9.88
N GLY A 33 23.90 30.35 10.57
CA GLY A 33 24.12 30.39 12.02
C GLY A 33 22.95 29.86 12.86
N THR A 34 21.82 29.53 12.23
CA THR A 34 20.68 28.94 12.94
C THR A 34 20.94 27.47 13.30
N ARG A 35 20.29 27.00 14.36
CA ARG A 35 20.41 25.62 14.85
C ARG A 35 19.05 24.97 15.01
N ALA A 36 18.99 23.67 14.79
CA ALA A 36 17.80 22.87 15.00
C ALA A 36 18.16 21.58 15.76
N PRO A 37 17.50 21.28 16.90
CA PRO A 37 17.68 20.00 17.56
C PRO A 37 17.06 18.87 16.74
N TYR A 38 17.58 17.66 16.89
CA TYR A 38 16.95 16.46 16.35
C TYR A 38 17.09 15.28 17.31
N GLY A 39 16.09 14.41 17.31
CA GLY A 39 16.15 13.10 17.98
C GLY A 39 16.54 12.00 17.00
N LEU A 40 17.37 11.07 17.45
CA LEU A 40 17.77 9.87 16.70
C LEU A 40 17.50 8.63 17.53
N ALA A 41 16.76 7.68 16.97
CA ALA A 41 16.47 6.39 17.59
C ALA A 41 16.98 5.27 16.69
N ALA A 42 17.81 4.38 17.23
CA ALA A 42 18.38 3.26 16.48
C ALA A 42 17.99 1.92 17.13
N PRO A 43 17.35 1.00 16.38
CA PRO A 43 17.07 -0.32 16.89
C PRO A 43 18.34 -1.13 17.16
N ASP A 44 18.24 -2.17 18.00
CA ASP A 44 19.37 -3.04 18.30
C ASP A 44 19.83 -3.84 17.07
N TRP A 45 21.14 -3.97 16.89
CA TRP A 45 21.75 -4.67 15.76
C TRP A 45 21.40 -6.16 15.67
N ARG A 46 21.11 -6.82 16.80
CA ARG A 46 20.83 -8.26 16.89
C ARG A 46 19.35 -8.54 17.07
N ARG A 47 18.68 -7.74 17.90
CA ARG A 47 17.27 -7.94 18.30
C ARG A 47 16.29 -7.02 17.57
N GLY A 48 16.79 -5.98 16.92
CA GLY A 48 15.92 -5.03 16.22
C GLY A 48 15.21 -5.64 15.02
N PRO A 49 14.19 -4.93 14.51
CA PRO A 49 13.28 -5.45 13.52
C PRO A 49 13.98 -5.80 12.22
N ARG A 50 13.63 -6.95 11.65
CA ARG A 50 14.15 -7.38 10.35
C ARG A 50 13.56 -6.59 9.19
N ALA A 51 12.36 -6.04 9.39
CA ALA A 51 11.59 -5.27 8.43
C ALA A 51 12.22 -3.93 8.04
N THR A 52 12.85 -3.23 8.99
CA THR A 52 13.35 -1.85 8.81
C THR A 52 14.85 -1.78 8.57
N LYS A 53 15.55 -2.94 8.55
CA LYS A 53 17.01 -2.98 8.36
C LYS A 53 17.37 -2.41 6.98
N ALA A 54 18.41 -1.58 6.93
CA ALA A 54 18.99 -1.11 5.69
C ALA A 54 20.07 -2.08 5.18
N VAL A 55 20.88 -2.64 6.08
CA VAL A 55 21.97 -3.56 5.74
C VAL A 55 22.00 -4.73 6.71
N THR A 56 22.21 -5.93 6.17
CA THR A 56 22.55 -7.13 6.98
C THR A 56 24.01 -7.48 6.76
N LEU A 57 24.79 -7.49 7.83
CA LEU A 57 26.17 -7.94 7.83
C LEU A 57 26.22 -9.47 8.03
N PRO A 58 27.06 -10.21 7.29
CA PRO A 58 27.08 -11.67 7.34
C PRO A 58 27.74 -12.25 8.60
N HIS A 59 28.52 -11.42 9.32
CA HIS A 59 29.28 -11.85 10.48
C HIS A 59 29.48 -10.70 11.48
N VAL A 60 29.88 -11.06 12.71
CA VAL A 60 30.34 -10.13 13.73
C VAL A 60 31.79 -10.47 14.09
N ASN A 61 32.63 -9.46 14.25
CA ASN A 61 33.99 -9.64 14.75
C ASN A 61 33.97 -9.54 16.28
N THR A 62 34.61 -10.50 16.94
CA THR A 62 34.79 -10.53 18.40
C THR A 62 36.28 -10.65 18.74
N PRO A 63 36.71 -10.41 19.98
CA PRO A 63 38.09 -10.67 20.39
C PRO A 63 38.54 -12.13 20.15
N ALA A 64 37.60 -13.08 20.19
CA ALA A 64 37.84 -14.49 19.89
C ALA A 64 37.83 -14.81 18.37
N GLY A 65 37.73 -13.79 17.51
CA GLY A 65 37.68 -13.92 16.07
C GLY A 65 36.30 -13.68 15.45
N ARG A 66 36.18 -13.99 14.16
CA ARG A 66 34.98 -13.75 13.36
C ARG A 66 33.93 -14.83 13.64
N ARG A 67 32.73 -14.41 14.05
CA ARG A 67 31.59 -15.30 14.30
C ARG A 67 30.53 -15.11 13.22
N LEU A 68 30.05 -16.22 12.66
CA LEU A 68 28.86 -16.22 11.80
C LEU A 68 27.64 -15.83 12.65
N ALA A 69 27.32 -14.54 12.62
CA ALA A 69 26.20 -13.95 13.32
C ALA A 69 25.76 -12.73 12.51
N ARG A 70 24.46 -12.63 12.22
CA ARG A 70 23.93 -11.50 11.46
C ARG A 70 23.80 -10.29 12.37
N ALA A 71 24.39 -9.16 11.96
CA ALA A 71 24.16 -7.85 12.54
C ALA A 71 23.39 -6.99 11.54
N ARG A 72 22.56 -6.07 12.05
CA ARG A 72 21.72 -5.20 11.23
C ARG A 72 22.10 -3.75 11.49
N LEU A 73 22.11 -2.97 10.41
CA LEU A 73 22.19 -1.52 10.47
C LEU A 73 20.90 -0.95 9.90
N TYR A 74 20.49 0.21 10.42
CA TYR A 74 19.23 0.86 10.10
C TYR A 74 19.50 2.22 9.47
N ALA A 75 18.72 2.57 8.45
CA ALA A 75 18.71 3.91 7.89
C ALA A 75 17.59 4.69 8.59
N VAL A 76 17.97 5.75 9.31
CA VAL A 76 17.02 6.62 10.04
C VAL A 76 17.17 8.03 9.52
N THR A 77 16.05 8.66 9.17
CA THR A 77 16.05 10.01 8.62
C THR A 77 15.58 11.01 9.68
N VAL A 78 16.21 12.19 9.69
CA VAL A 78 15.74 13.36 10.42
C VAL A 78 15.46 14.48 9.42
N PRO A 79 14.37 15.25 9.58
CA PRO A 79 14.02 16.30 8.65
C PRO A 79 15.05 17.43 8.66
N LEU A 80 15.30 18.02 7.49
CA LEU A 80 16.08 19.24 7.32
C LEU A 80 15.18 20.37 6.81
N SER A 81 15.58 21.62 7.07
CA SER A 81 14.98 22.77 6.40
C SER A 81 15.45 22.82 4.93
N PRO A 82 14.60 22.53 3.92
CA PRO A 82 15.05 22.39 2.54
C PRO A 82 15.56 23.69 1.92
N ALA A 83 15.29 24.83 2.55
CA ALA A 83 15.77 26.14 2.14
C ALA A 83 17.19 26.46 2.61
N ARG A 84 17.67 25.77 3.65
CA ARG A 84 18.91 26.09 4.35
C ARG A 84 20.02 25.11 4.01
N THR A 85 21.24 25.62 3.97
CA THR A 85 22.44 24.79 3.80
C THR A 85 22.91 24.33 5.17
N VAL A 86 23.00 23.02 5.39
CA VAL A 86 23.64 22.44 6.57
C VAL A 86 25.12 22.79 6.53
N ALA A 87 25.66 23.26 7.64
CA ALA A 87 27.08 23.53 7.82
C ALA A 87 27.75 22.40 8.61
N SER A 88 27.18 22.06 9.76
CA SER A 88 27.72 21.03 10.64
C SER A 88 26.61 20.23 11.31
N VAL A 89 26.94 19.00 11.71
CA VAL A 89 26.07 18.13 12.49
C VAL A 89 26.80 17.72 13.77
N ARG A 90 26.18 18.00 14.91
CA ARG A 90 26.54 17.43 16.20
C ARG A 90 25.80 16.11 16.37
N LEU A 91 26.55 15.02 16.45
CA LEU A 91 26.00 13.68 16.62
C LEU A 91 25.45 13.48 18.03
N PRO A 92 24.43 12.64 18.21
CA PRO A 92 23.94 12.27 19.52
C PRO A 92 24.99 11.47 20.28
N VAL A 93 25.09 11.73 21.59
CA VAL A 93 25.91 10.95 22.51
C VAL A 93 24.97 10.17 23.41
N ALA A 94 24.85 8.86 23.16
CA ALA A 94 24.02 7.97 23.95
C ALA A 94 24.69 6.60 24.09
N SER A 95 24.57 5.99 25.27
CA SER A 95 25.17 4.68 25.53
C SER A 95 24.61 3.63 24.56
N GLY A 96 25.51 2.93 23.88
CA GLY A 96 25.17 1.88 22.92
C GLY A 96 24.60 2.37 21.58
N LEU A 97 24.47 3.68 21.34
CA LEU A 97 24.10 4.22 20.03
C LEU A 97 25.34 4.41 19.16
N HIS A 98 25.34 3.80 17.98
CA HIS A 98 26.44 3.89 17.02
C HIS A 98 25.96 4.50 15.71
N VAL A 99 26.68 5.51 15.23
CA VAL A 99 26.49 6.13 13.91
C VAL A 99 27.68 5.72 13.04
N PHE A 100 27.42 5.01 11.95
CA PHE A 100 28.47 4.53 11.03
C PHE A 100 28.69 5.48 9.87
N ALA A 101 27.61 6.07 9.37
CA ALA A 101 27.63 7.03 8.28
C ALA A 101 26.45 7.98 8.41
N LEU A 102 26.57 9.14 7.77
CA LEU A 102 25.48 10.07 7.58
C LEU A 102 25.61 10.70 6.20
N ALA A 103 24.47 11.05 5.60
CA ALA A 103 24.43 11.76 4.32
C ALA A 103 23.21 12.66 4.24
N ILE A 104 23.36 13.83 3.61
CA ILE A 104 22.23 14.69 3.26
C ILE A 104 21.52 14.07 2.07
N ARG A 105 20.21 13.88 2.21
CA ARG A 105 19.34 13.50 1.11
C ARG A 105 19.09 14.75 0.26
N ALA A 106 19.79 14.82 -0.88
CA ALA A 106 19.61 15.92 -1.82
C ALA A 106 18.13 15.98 -2.29
N ASN A 107 17.63 17.19 -2.48
CA ASN A 107 16.32 17.44 -3.09
C ASN A 107 16.53 17.91 -4.54
N PRO A 108 16.54 17.01 -5.55
CA PRO A 108 16.90 17.33 -6.94
C PRO A 108 15.81 18.11 -7.71
N GLY A 109 15.06 18.97 -7.02
CA GLY A 109 13.90 19.71 -7.52
C GLY A 109 12.57 19.11 -7.03
N PRO A 110 11.47 19.90 -7.05
CA PRO A 110 10.17 19.39 -6.59
C PRO A 110 9.73 18.25 -7.50
N TRP A 111 9.59 17.06 -6.93
CA TRP A 111 8.95 15.92 -7.58
C TRP A 111 7.62 15.67 -6.88
N THR A 112 6.57 15.39 -7.64
CA THR A 112 5.30 14.90 -7.11
C THR A 112 5.20 13.43 -7.43
N GLY A 113 5.03 12.57 -6.42
CA GLY A 113 4.69 11.18 -6.65
C GLY A 113 3.31 11.11 -7.33
N THR A 114 3.23 10.56 -8.54
CA THR A 114 1.96 10.41 -9.26
C THR A 114 1.36 9.02 -9.13
N TRP A 115 2.18 8.04 -8.78
CA TRP A 115 1.76 6.67 -8.52
C TRP A 115 2.81 6.04 -7.61
N ALA A 116 2.37 5.24 -6.65
CA ALA A 116 3.25 4.41 -5.82
C ALA A 116 2.48 3.18 -5.34
N THR A 117 3.25 2.18 -4.94
CA THR A 117 2.74 0.98 -4.28
C THR A 117 3.74 0.51 -3.22
N ALA A 118 3.24 -0.13 -2.17
CA ALA A 118 4.05 -0.68 -1.10
C ALA A 118 4.40 -2.15 -1.38
N GLN A 119 5.69 -2.51 -1.27
CA GLN A 119 6.12 -3.89 -1.44
C GLN A 119 5.63 -4.76 -0.27
N SER A 120 4.83 -5.77 -0.59
CA SER A 120 4.14 -6.63 0.37
C SER A 120 4.99 -7.81 0.88
N GLY A 121 6.09 -8.12 0.18
CA GLY A 121 7.02 -9.17 0.58
C GLY A 121 7.86 -9.65 -0.59
N LEU A 122 8.52 -10.80 -0.40
CA LEU A 122 9.36 -11.47 -1.40
C LEU A 122 8.74 -12.81 -1.80
N PRO A 123 7.64 -12.88 -2.59
CA PRO A 123 7.14 -14.15 -3.12
C PRO A 123 8.19 -14.87 -3.96
N THR A 124 8.02 -16.18 -4.08
CA THR A 124 8.59 -16.92 -5.21
C THR A 124 7.93 -16.42 -6.49
N GLU A 125 8.75 -16.02 -7.45
CA GLU A 125 8.32 -15.50 -8.76
C GLU A 125 9.06 -16.30 -9.83
N GLY A 126 8.35 -16.78 -10.85
CA GLY A 126 8.98 -17.54 -11.93
C GLY A 126 9.28 -19.01 -11.60
N PRO A 127 10.41 -19.57 -12.08
CA PRO A 127 11.62 -18.88 -12.56
C PRO A 127 11.41 -18.09 -13.85
N TRP A 128 11.93 -16.86 -13.88
CA TRP A 128 11.99 -16.01 -15.06
C TRP A 128 13.44 -15.86 -15.47
N THR A 129 13.78 -16.32 -16.67
CA THR A 129 15.13 -16.19 -17.23
C THR A 129 15.06 -15.31 -18.45
N ASP A 130 15.83 -14.22 -18.43
CA ASP A 130 15.95 -13.29 -19.56
C ASP A 130 14.57 -12.79 -19.99
N ARG A 131 13.86 -12.04 -19.15
CA ARG A 131 12.46 -11.62 -19.41
C ARG A 131 12.29 -10.13 -19.24
N THR A 132 11.34 -9.57 -19.98
CA THR A 132 10.88 -8.19 -19.81
C THR A 132 9.54 -8.16 -19.11
N LEU A 133 9.42 -7.41 -18.02
CA LEU A 133 8.14 -7.10 -17.40
C LEU A 133 7.61 -5.80 -18.00
N ARG A 134 6.30 -5.71 -18.20
CA ARG A 134 5.59 -4.50 -18.65
C ARG A 134 4.43 -4.24 -17.71
N LEU A 135 4.60 -3.26 -16.85
CA LEU A 135 3.69 -2.95 -15.76
C LEU A 135 2.77 -1.79 -16.15
N VAL A 136 1.46 -1.97 -15.93
CA VAL A 136 0.47 -0.92 -16.10
C VAL A 136 0.35 -0.14 -14.79
N VAL A 137 0.43 1.19 -14.86
CA VAL A 137 0.21 2.08 -13.71
C VAL A 137 -0.71 3.23 -14.09
N HIS A 138 -1.61 3.63 -13.19
CA HIS A 138 -2.55 4.73 -13.40
C HIS A 138 -2.09 5.99 -12.66
N THR A 139 -1.88 7.10 -13.39
CA THR A 139 -1.30 8.32 -12.82
C THR A 139 -2.36 9.18 -12.15
N SER A 140 -2.08 9.68 -10.94
CA SER A 140 -2.93 10.67 -10.27
C SER A 140 -2.68 12.12 -10.72
N ALA A 141 -1.42 12.49 -10.95
CA ALA A 141 -0.95 13.81 -11.34
C ALA A 141 -0.21 13.78 -12.69
N GLY A 142 -0.07 14.95 -13.34
CA GLY A 142 0.58 15.08 -14.63
C GLY A 142 1.88 15.90 -14.55
N GLY A 143 2.74 15.76 -15.56
CA GLY A 143 3.97 16.56 -15.68
C GLY A 143 4.73 16.30 -16.97
N ALA A 144 5.74 17.14 -17.24
CA ALA A 144 6.51 17.10 -18.49
C ALA A 144 7.72 16.15 -18.46
N ARG A 145 8.12 15.70 -17.26
CA ARG A 145 9.20 14.75 -17.05
C ARG A 145 8.78 13.74 -16.01
N VAL A 146 9.24 12.51 -16.16
CA VAL A 146 9.01 11.40 -15.25
C VAL A 146 10.31 10.81 -14.74
N ARG A 147 10.28 10.17 -13.58
CA ARG A 147 11.30 9.22 -13.15
C ARG A 147 10.66 8.01 -12.49
N LEU A 148 11.34 6.89 -12.55
CA LEU A 148 10.88 5.61 -12.02
C LEU A 148 11.63 5.26 -10.75
N ARG A 149 10.94 4.57 -9.83
CA ARG A 149 11.52 4.08 -8.57
C ARG A 149 11.32 2.58 -8.46
N PHE A 150 12.41 1.87 -8.23
CA PHE A 150 12.45 0.42 -8.10
C PHE A 150 13.01 0.05 -6.73
N ASP A 151 12.35 -0.86 -6.05
CA ASP A 151 12.70 -1.31 -4.71
C ASP A 151 13.07 -2.79 -4.74
N ASN A 152 14.33 -3.11 -4.46
CA ASN A 152 14.77 -4.48 -4.21
C ASN A 152 14.65 -4.81 -2.70
N THR A 153 13.56 -4.36 -2.08
CA THR A 153 13.34 -4.45 -0.64
C THR A 153 13.13 -5.91 -0.22
N PHE A 154 13.67 -6.34 0.92
CA PHE A 154 13.60 -7.73 1.44
C PHE A 154 14.44 -8.78 0.71
N ALA A 155 14.84 -8.54 -0.55
CA ALA A 155 15.70 -9.47 -1.27
C ALA A 155 17.07 -9.59 -0.60
N ALA A 156 17.63 -10.80 -0.64
CA ALA A 156 18.95 -11.11 -0.10
C ALA A 156 20.07 -11.02 -1.14
N VAL A 157 19.73 -10.82 -2.41
CA VAL A 157 20.66 -10.74 -3.54
C VAL A 157 20.38 -9.49 -4.39
N PRO A 158 21.40 -8.94 -5.07
CA PRO A 158 21.19 -7.89 -6.05
C PRO A 158 20.28 -8.34 -7.20
N VAL A 159 19.55 -7.40 -7.79
CA VAL A 159 18.76 -7.63 -8.99
C VAL A 159 19.23 -6.68 -10.08
N ARG A 160 19.49 -7.21 -11.28
CA ARG A 160 19.92 -6.42 -12.43
C ARG A 160 18.74 -6.09 -13.34
N ILE A 161 18.60 -4.81 -13.67
CA ILE A 161 17.78 -4.31 -14.79
C ILE A 161 18.73 -4.02 -15.94
N GLY A 162 18.55 -4.69 -17.08
CA GLY A 162 19.39 -4.53 -18.27
C GLY A 162 19.03 -3.29 -19.08
N ALA A 163 17.72 -3.05 -19.24
CA ALA A 163 17.14 -1.91 -19.93
C ALA A 163 15.78 -1.57 -19.30
N ALA A 164 15.33 -0.33 -19.43
CA ALA A 164 13.99 0.09 -19.05
C ALA A 164 13.44 1.17 -19.98
N THR A 165 12.12 1.18 -20.15
CA THR A 165 11.38 2.19 -20.92
C THR A 165 10.10 2.59 -20.21
N VAL A 166 9.57 3.76 -20.56
CA VAL A 166 8.25 4.22 -20.14
C VAL A 166 7.48 4.78 -21.34
N ALA A 167 6.19 4.49 -21.42
CA ALA A 167 5.31 4.96 -22.49
C ALA A 167 3.89 5.22 -21.97
N LEU A 168 3.11 6.00 -22.72
CA LEU A 168 1.66 6.02 -22.55
C LEU A 168 1.07 4.69 -23.05
N ARG A 169 0.00 4.21 -22.43
CA ARG A 169 -0.72 3.03 -22.89
C ARG A 169 -1.65 3.39 -24.05
N ALA A 170 -1.67 2.54 -25.09
CA ALA A 170 -2.57 2.74 -26.22
C ALA A 170 -4.04 2.67 -25.77
N ARG A 171 -4.84 3.65 -26.17
CA ARG A 171 -6.31 3.58 -25.97
C ARG A 171 -6.91 2.63 -26.98
N VAL A 172 -7.95 1.88 -26.56
CA VAL A 172 -8.81 1.20 -27.53
C VAL A 172 -9.53 2.31 -28.30
N ARG A 173 -9.22 2.48 -29.58
CA ARG A 173 -10.13 3.22 -30.46
C ARG A 173 -11.35 2.33 -30.59
N GLY A 174 -12.44 2.69 -29.93
CA GLY A 174 -13.73 2.06 -30.18
C GLY A 174 -13.94 2.04 -31.68
N ALA A 175 -14.22 0.87 -32.23
CA ALA A 175 -14.68 0.77 -33.60
C ALA A 175 -15.90 1.71 -33.70
N GLN A 176 -15.72 2.85 -34.36
CA GLN A 176 -16.88 3.63 -34.79
C GLN A 176 -17.66 2.68 -35.70
N ALA A 177 -18.81 2.24 -35.21
CA ALA A 177 -19.79 1.59 -36.05
C ALA A 177 -20.07 2.56 -37.20
N ALA A 178 -19.60 2.21 -38.40
CA ALA A 178 -19.98 2.89 -39.62
C ALA A 178 -21.46 2.58 -39.88
N GLY A 179 -22.34 3.22 -39.13
CA GLY A 179 -23.78 3.23 -39.35
C GLY A 179 -24.13 4.35 -40.32
N GLY A 180 -23.80 4.18 -41.59
CA GLY A 180 -24.44 4.93 -42.67
C GLY A 180 -25.81 4.31 -42.98
N PRO A 181 -26.91 5.08 -43.11
CA PRO A 181 -28.22 4.53 -43.41
C PRO A 181 -28.25 4.15 -44.89
N GLY A 182 -28.22 2.85 -45.19
CA GLY A 182 -28.24 2.33 -46.55
C GLY A 182 -29.19 1.14 -46.69
N GLY A 183 -30.43 1.42 -47.10
CA GLY A 183 -31.27 0.64 -48.02
C GLY A 183 -31.59 -0.85 -47.72
N GLY A 184 -32.86 -1.10 -47.33
CA GLY A 184 -33.79 -2.09 -47.93
C GLY A 184 -33.40 -3.57 -48.11
N PRO A 185 -34.24 -4.54 -47.68
CA PRO A 185 -33.93 -5.97 -47.81
C PRO A 185 -34.21 -6.49 -49.22
N GLY A 186 -33.19 -7.05 -49.86
CA GLY A 186 -33.30 -7.83 -51.09
C GLY A 186 -33.22 -9.33 -50.77
N THR A 187 -34.31 -10.03 -51.04
CA THR A 187 -34.47 -11.48 -51.00
C THR A 187 -33.48 -12.21 -51.91
N GLY A 188 -32.93 -13.34 -51.45
CA GLY A 188 -32.16 -14.25 -52.30
C GLY A 188 -31.70 -15.49 -51.56
N ALA A 189 -32.50 -16.55 -51.62
CA ALA A 189 -32.13 -17.90 -51.18
C ALA A 189 -31.15 -18.54 -52.18
N SER A 190 -30.18 -19.30 -51.69
CA SER A 190 -29.78 -20.56 -52.32
C SER A 190 -29.12 -21.50 -51.32
N GLU A 191 -29.73 -22.68 -51.20
CA GLU A 191 -29.24 -23.87 -50.52
C GLU A 191 -27.94 -24.40 -51.16
N ALA A 192 -27.08 -25.01 -50.35
CA ALA A 192 -26.34 -26.22 -50.74
C ALA A 192 -25.95 -27.04 -49.50
N LYS A 193 -26.48 -28.26 -49.47
CA LYS A 193 -26.24 -29.37 -48.55
C LYS A 193 -24.87 -30.04 -48.82
N GLY A 194 -24.37 -30.73 -47.78
CA GLY A 194 -23.42 -31.84 -47.88
C GLY A 194 -22.68 -32.04 -46.54
N SER A 195 -23.26 -32.72 -45.54
CA SER A 195 -23.21 -34.18 -45.28
C SER A 195 -21.81 -34.73 -44.97
N GLY A 196 -21.64 -35.30 -43.78
CA GLY A 196 -20.46 -36.09 -43.40
C GLY A 196 -20.41 -36.44 -41.91
N GLU A 197 -21.18 -37.45 -41.50
CA GLU A 197 -21.08 -38.16 -40.22
C GLU A 197 -19.69 -38.79 -39.99
N GLY A 198 -19.32 -39.06 -38.72
CA GLY A 198 -18.33 -40.11 -38.45
C GLY A 198 -17.61 -40.11 -37.10
N ALA A 199 -18.27 -40.68 -36.09
CA ALA A 199 -17.71 -41.58 -35.07
C ALA A 199 -16.72 -41.07 -33.98
N SER A 200 -17.22 -41.22 -32.75
CA SER A 200 -16.54 -41.45 -31.48
C SER A 200 -15.54 -42.61 -31.46
N ARG A 201 -14.44 -42.49 -30.69
CA ARG A 201 -13.88 -43.59 -29.88
C ARG A 201 -12.95 -43.11 -28.75
N ALA A 202 -12.94 -43.94 -27.70
CA ALA A 202 -12.35 -43.78 -26.37
C ALA A 202 -10.85 -44.06 -26.27
N GLY A 203 -10.29 -43.74 -25.08
CA GLY A 203 -9.02 -44.24 -24.52
C GLY A 203 -7.87 -43.24 -24.64
N THR A 204 -7.00 -42.98 -23.66
CA THR A 204 -6.63 -43.74 -22.45
C THR A 204 -5.79 -42.83 -21.54
N ARG A 205 -5.94 -42.97 -20.22
CA ARG A 205 -5.02 -42.43 -19.20
C ARG A 205 -3.65 -43.12 -19.27
N PRO A 206 -2.60 -42.50 -18.69
CA PRO A 206 -1.73 -43.25 -17.80
C PRO A 206 -1.67 -42.64 -16.40
N ALA A 207 -1.69 -43.52 -15.41
CA ALA A 207 -1.31 -43.28 -14.03
C ALA A 207 0.12 -43.82 -13.80
N GLY A 208 0.86 -43.23 -12.87
CA GLY A 208 2.05 -43.86 -12.31
C GLY A 208 2.95 -42.90 -11.54
N ALA A 209 2.78 -42.83 -10.22
CA ALA A 209 3.88 -42.86 -9.25
C ALA A 209 3.31 -42.93 -7.82
N GLN A 210 3.42 -44.12 -7.23
CA GLN A 210 3.32 -44.35 -5.78
C GLN A 210 4.63 -43.92 -5.10
N GLY A 211 4.50 -43.40 -3.88
CA GLY A 211 5.63 -43.14 -2.98
C GLY A 211 5.10 -42.94 -1.56
N VAL A 212 5.07 -44.03 -0.80
CA VAL A 212 4.66 -44.16 0.60
C VAL A 212 5.80 -43.69 1.53
N ALA A 213 5.48 -42.92 2.57
CA ALA A 213 6.18 -42.99 3.86
C ALA A 213 5.30 -42.43 5.00
N ASP A 214 5.04 -43.29 5.97
CA ASP A 214 4.27 -43.09 7.19
C ASP A 214 4.97 -42.19 8.24
N ARG A 215 4.14 -41.36 8.90
CA ARG A 215 3.96 -41.03 10.36
C ARG A 215 5.09 -41.30 11.39
N PRO A 216 5.09 -40.67 12.62
CA PRO A 216 3.92 -40.13 13.33
C PRO A 216 4.09 -38.80 14.12
N SER A 217 2.93 -38.28 14.50
CA SER A 217 2.67 -37.27 15.54
C SER A 217 2.99 -37.77 16.95
N ALA A 218 3.51 -36.91 17.81
CA ALA A 218 3.59 -37.13 19.25
C ALA A 218 2.79 -36.06 20.00
N LYS A 219 1.79 -36.53 20.76
CA LYS A 219 1.11 -35.83 21.86
C LYS A 219 2.05 -35.82 23.08
N SER A 220 2.01 -34.75 23.86
CA SER A 220 2.53 -34.73 25.24
C SER A 220 1.58 -33.92 26.11
N SER A 221 1.22 -34.52 27.24
CA SER A 221 0.37 -33.99 28.30
C SER A 221 1.01 -34.33 29.66
N ALA A 222 0.77 -33.46 30.64
CA ALA A 222 0.79 -33.62 32.11
C ALA A 222 1.91 -32.91 32.93
N SER A 223 1.52 -31.79 33.55
CA SER A 223 1.42 -31.44 35.02
C SER A 223 2.65 -31.59 35.97
N PRO A 224 2.77 -30.82 37.09
CA PRO A 224 1.85 -30.73 38.28
C PRO A 224 1.49 -29.27 38.74
N GLU A 225 0.28 -29.00 39.29
CA GLU A 225 -0.12 -28.90 40.73
C GLU A 225 0.73 -27.90 41.57
N SER A 226 0.26 -26.96 42.40
CA SER A 226 -0.91 -26.76 43.30
C SER A 226 -0.79 -25.35 43.98
N PRO A 227 -1.63 -24.89 44.95
CA PRO A 227 -3.02 -25.19 45.28
C PRO A 227 -3.92 -23.92 45.42
N ALA A 228 -5.23 -24.14 45.53
CA ALA A 228 -6.24 -23.17 45.93
C ALA A 228 -6.26 -22.93 47.45
N SER A 229 -6.67 -21.74 47.89
CA SER A 229 -7.28 -21.54 49.21
C SER A 229 -8.67 -20.89 49.07
N SER A 230 -9.59 -21.48 49.82
CA SER A 230 -10.97 -21.10 50.07
C SER A 230 -11.09 -19.95 51.06
N GLY A 231 -12.09 -19.08 50.90
CA GLY A 231 -12.51 -18.11 51.91
C GLY A 231 -13.90 -17.55 51.61
N ASP A 232 -14.82 -17.80 52.54
CA ASP A 232 -16.27 -17.56 52.49
C ASP A 232 -16.75 -16.11 52.28
N ALA A 233 -17.98 -16.00 51.78
CA ALA A 233 -18.80 -14.79 51.68
C ALA A 233 -19.33 -14.31 53.07
N PRO A 234 -19.98 -13.14 53.17
CA PRO A 234 -21.42 -13.11 52.85
C PRO A 234 -21.92 -11.85 52.11
N ARG A 235 -23.07 -12.08 51.46
CA ARG A 235 -23.93 -11.12 50.76
C ARG A 235 -24.67 -10.19 51.73
N THR A 236 -24.88 -8.95 51.30
CA THR A 236 -25.97 -8.08 51.78
C THR A 236 -26.66 -7.38 50.60
N ALA A 237 -27.98 -7.51 50.56
CA ALA A 237 -28.97 -6.67 49.87
C ALA A 237 -30.00 -6.26 50.98
N PRO A 238 -31.05 -5.41 50.81
CA PRO A 238 -31.69 -4.86 49.59
C PRO A 238 -32.08 -3.34 49.84
N PRO A 239 -33.15 -2.65 49.33
CA PRO A 239 -34.37 -3.10 48.63
C PRO A 239 -34.85 -2.33 47.39
N ARG A 240 -35.74 -3.03 46.66
CA ARG A 240 -36.70 -2.52 45.69
C ARG A 240 -37.87 -1.83 46.40
N SER A 241 -38.45 -0.80 45.79
CA SER A 241 -39.79 -0.29 46.08
C SER A 241 -40.64 -0.33 44.81
N THR A 242 -41.86 -0.83 45.01
CA THR A 242 -42.97 -0.99 44.08
C THR A 242 -43.84 0.27 44.05
N GLY A 243 -44.40 0.64 42.90
CA GLY A 243 -45.48 1.63 42.82
C GLY A 243 -45.94 1.95 41.41
N ALA A 244 -47.10 1.42 41.04
CA ALA A 244 -48.03 1.92 40.01
C ALA A 244 -49.46 1.74 40.60
N PRO A 245 -50.57 2.31 40.05
CA PRO A 245 -50.74 3.06 38.80
C PRO A 245 -51.71 4.29 38.90
N GLY A 246 -51.90 5.04 37.80
CA GLY A 246 -53.09 5.89 37.57
C GLY A 246 -52.99 6.84 36.36
N PRO A 247 -54.04 7.03 35.54
CA PRO A 247 -53.90 7.41 34.11
C PRO A 247 -54.28 8.88 33.81
N THR A 248 -53.81 9.41 32.67
CA THR A 248 -54.31 10.68 32.06
C THR A 248 -53.87 10.78 30.58
N PRO A 249 -54.49 11.65 29.74
CA PRO A 249 -55.36 11.30 28.60
C PRO A 249 -54.63 11.47 27.23
N PRO A 250 -55.30 11.30 26.06
CA PRO A 250 -54.61 11.12 24.78
C PRO A 250 -54.12 12.45 24.22
N VAL A 251 -52.87 12.49 23.76
CA VAL A 251 -52.31 13.61 23.01
C VAL A 251 -51.91 13.14 21.62
N THR A 252 -52.44 13.88 20.66
CA THR A 252 -52.33 13.80 19.21
C THR A 252 -50.87 13.76 18.72
N ALA A 253 -50.59 12.88 17.76
CA ALA A 253 -49.29 12.74 17.12
C ALA A 253 -48.91 13.99 16.29
N PRO A 254 -47.67 14.50 16.38
CA PRO A 254 -47.08 15.32 15.34
C PRO A 254 -46.39 14.45 14.28
N GLN A 255 -46.64 14.84 13.05
CA GLN A 255 -46.15 14.36 11.76
C GLN A 255 -44.68 13.91 11.76
N GLY A 256 -44.43 12.71 11.22
CA GLY A 256 -43.08 12.23 10.92
C GLY A 256 -42.40 13.05 9.82
N PRO A 257 -41.06 13.11 9.80
CA PRO A 257 -40.34 13.78 8.72
C PRO A 257 -40.51 12.99 7.41
N ALA A 258 -40.63 13.76 6.33
CA ALA A 258 -40.93 13.31 4.98
C ALA A 258 -39.97 12.21 4.47
N GLU A 259 -40.58 11.27 3.75
CA GLU A 259 -39.98 10.24 2.92
C GLU A 259 -38.91 10.86 2.00
N ALA A 260 -37.66 10.39 2.11
CA ALA A 260 -36.60 10.78 1.19
C ALA A 260 -36.95 10.25 -0.21
N PRO A 261 -36.86 11.08 -1.27
CA PRO A 261 -37.19 10.62 -2.61
C PRO A 261 -36.20 9.54 -3.05
N SER A 262 -36.73 8.47 -3.66
CA SER A 262 -35.92 7.46 -4.34
C SER A 262 -34.96 8.12 -5.34
N PRO A 263 -33.67 7.74 -5.39
CA PRO A 263 -32.76 8.30 -6.37
C PRO A 263 -33.21 7.89 -7.78
N ALA A 264 -33.45 8.90 -8.61
CA ALA A 264 -33.61 8.72 -10.05
C ALA A 264 -32.34 8.08 -10.65
N PRO A 265 -32.44 7.32 -11.75
CA PRO A 265 -31.27 6.83 -12.47
C PRO A 265 -30.42 8.02 -12.94
N ASP A 266 -29.12 7.98 -12.63
CA ASP A 266 -28.17 9.04 -12.95
C ASP A 266 -28.13 9.37 -14.46
N PRO A 267 -28.12 10.66 -14.84
CA PRO A 267 -27.70 11.07 -16.18
C PRO A 267 -26.19 10.81 -16.32
N ALA A 268 -25.81 10.19 -17.43
CA ALA A 268 -24.44 9.79 -17.76
C ALA A 268 -23.37 10.83 -17.34
N ALA A 269 -22.47 10.41 -16.47
CA ALA A 269 -21.24 11.13 -16.16
C ALA A 269 -20.40 11.34 -17.44
N PRO A 270 -19.69 12.47 -17.60
CA PRO A 270 -18.89 12.71 -18.79
C PRO A 270 -17.78 11.66 -18.90
N ASP A 271 -17.65 11.08 -20.09
CA ASP A 271 -16.78 9.96 -20.45
C ASP A 271 -15.39 10.01 -19.80
N ALA A 272 -15.18 9.19 -18.77
CA ALA A 272 -13.85 8.73 -18.41
C ALA A 272 -13.33 7.84 -19.55
N ALA A 273 -12.16 8.19 -20.07
CA ALA A 273 -11.54 7.48 -21.20
C ALA A 273 -11.50 5.97 -20.97
N PRO A 274 -11.86 5.12 -21.95
CA PRO A 274 -11.77 3.68 -21.80
C PRO A 274 -10.31 3.28 -21.54
N SER A 275 -10.09 2.50 -20.47
CA SER A 275 -8.82 1.87 -20.15
C SER A 275 -8.34 1.07 -21.36
N GLY A 276 -7.14 1.39 -21.86
CA GLY A 276 -6.55 0.77 -23.04
C GLY A 276 -6.50 -0.75 -22.89
N SER A 277 -7.05 -1.56 -23.78
CA SER A 277 -7.07 -3.01 -23.57
C SER A 277 -5.81 -3.65 -24.17
N GLY A 278 -4.76 -3.73 -23.37
CA GLY A 278 -3.60 -4.59 -23.64
C GLY A 278 -2.25 -3.97 -23.30
N ALA A 279 -1.20 -4.67 -23.74
CA ALA A 279 0.20 -4.32 -23.52
C ALA A 279 0.78 -3.37 -24.59
N ALA A 280 -0.04 -2.83 -25.48
CA ALA A 280 0.41 -1.94 -26.55
C ALA A 280 0.62 -0.49 -26.05
N VAL A 281 1.67 0.16 -26.55
CA VAL A 281 2.01 1.55 -26.20
C VAL A 281 1.42 2.53 -27.22
N ASP A 282 1.13 3.75 -26.76
CA ASP A 282 0.88 4.90 -27.63
C ASP A 282 2.21 5.62 -27.92
N GLY A 283 2.58 5.70 -29.21
CA GLY A 283 3.84 6.30 -29.64
C GLY A 283 5.07 5.41 -29.48
N VAL A 284 6.20 6.01 -29.08
CA VAL A 284 7.49 5.33 -28.95
C VAL A 284 7.85 5.21 -27.46
N PRO A 285 8.19 4.01 -26.94
CA PRO A 285 8.70 3.88 -25.59
C PRO A 285 9.95 4.73 -25.40
N VAL A 286 9.97 5.52 -24.33
CA VAL A 286 11.09 6.41 -24.03
C VAL A 286 12.10 5.65 -23.17
N PRO A 287 13.37 5.54 -23.58
CA PRO A 287 14.41 4.89 -22.78
C PRO A 287 14.61 5.58 -21.42
N VAL A 288 14.86 4.77 -20.41
CA VAL A 288 15.13 5.19 -19.04
C VAL A 288 16.57 4.86 -18.69
N SER A 289 17.31 5.83 -18.14
CA SER A 289 18.69 5.65 -17.69
C SER A 289 18.83 5.75 -16.17
N PHE A 290 19.95 5.27 -15.65
CA PHE A 290 20.32 5.32 -14.24
C PHE A 290 21.75 5.85 -14.12
N GLY A 291 21.92 7.10 -13.71
CA GLY A 291 23.24 7.74 -13.71
C GLY A 291 23.89 7.77 -15.10
N GLY A 292 23.08 7.91 -16.16
CA GLY A 292 23.48 7.88 -17.56
C GLY A 292 23.63 6.48 -18.17
N ALA A 293 23.58 5.40 -17.39
CA ALA A 293 23.63 4.03 -17.91
C ALA A 293 22.25 3.51 -18.32
N THR A 294 22.17 2.62 -19.31
CA THR A 294 20.90 2.05 -19.81
C THR A 294 20.23 1.08 -18.83
N GLY A 295 20.98 0.59 -17.85
CA GLY A 295 20.53 -0.37 -16.85
C GLY A 295 21.21 -0.12 -15.50
N VAL A 296 20.81 -0.89 -14.50
CA VAL A 296 21.28 -0.74 -13.12
C VAL A 296 21.29 -2.10 -12.41
N GLU A 297 22.28 -2.30 -11.54
CA GLU A 297 22.21 -3.33 -10.51
C GLU A 297 21.67 -2.70 -9.24
N ILE A 298 20.58 -3.25 -8.71
CA ILE A 298 19.96 -2.80 -7.46
C ILE A 298 20.42 -3.75 -6.34
N PRO A 299 21.33 -3.31 -5.44
CA PRO A 299 21.78 -4.14 -4.34
C PRO A 299 20.63 -4.66 -3.46
N ALA A 300 20.88 -5.78 -2.79
CA ALA A 300 19.95 -6.41 -1.85
C ALA A 300 19.45 -5.40 -0.80
N GLY A 301 18.13 -5.28 -0.62
CA GLY A 301 17.51 -4.40 0.38
C GLY A 301 17.57 -2.91 0.05
N THR A 302 18.00 -2.53 -1.15
CA THR A 302 18.13 -1.13 -1.57
C THR A 302 17.12 -0.75 -2.65
N ARG A 303 17.18 0.50 -3.11
CA ARG A 303 16.32 1.07 -4.14
C ARG A 303 17.16 1.74 -5.23
N ALA A 304 16.62 1.78 -6.44
CA ALA A 304 17.12 2.58 -7.54
C ALA A 304 16.08 3.63 -7.96
N VAL A 305 16.57 4.80 -8.34
CA VAL A 305 15.76 5.87 -8.93
C VAL A 305 16.37 6.20 -10.28
N SER A 306 15.56 6.23 -11.33
CA SER A 306 16.04 6.57 -12.66
C SER A 306 16.41 8.05 -12.79
N ASP A 307 17.18 8.36 -13.81
CA ASP A 307 17.32 9.72 -14.28
C ASP A 307 15.95 10.26 -14.77
N PRO A 308 15.75 11.58 -14.75
CA PRO A 308 14.56 12.21 -15.32
C PRO A 308 14.47 11.99 -16.83
N VAL A 309 13.32 11.53 -17.31
CA VAL A 309 13.04 11.31 -18.73
C VAL A 309 11.99 12.31 -19.21
N GLY A 310 12.20 12.88 -20.40
CA GLY A 310 11.23 13.74 -21.06
C GLY A 310 10.05 12.94 -21.61
N LEU A 311 8.93 12.97 -20.89
CA LEU A 311 7.66 12.37 -21.31
C LEU A 311 6.54 13.21 -20.71
N VAL A 312 5.69 13.79 -21.57
CA VAL A 312 4.51 14.51 -21.11
C VAL A 312 3.46 13.48 -20.67
N VAL A 313 3.21 13.43 -19.38
CA VAL A 313 2.24 12.55 -18.75
C VAL A 313 1.01 13.36 -18.36
N PRO A 314 -0.16 13.10 -18.97
CA PRO A 314 -1.42 13.64 -18.47
C PRO A 314 -1.75 13.05 -17.09
N ALA A 315 -2.46 13.83 -16.28
CA ALA A 315 -3.03 13.32 -15.04
C ALA A 315 -4.20 12.37 -15.38
N GLY A 316 -4.31 11.22 -14.70
CA GLY A 316 -5.31 10.20 -14.99
C GLY A 316 -4.99 9.35 -16.22
N ALA A 317 -3.71 9.23 -16.59
CA ALA A 317 -3.27 8.42 -17.73
C ALA A 317 -2.75 7.06 -17.27
N ASP A 318 -2.93 6.05 -18.12
CA ASP A 318 -2.26 4.76 -17.95
C ASP A 318 -0.87 4.83 -18.60
N LEU A 319 0.16 4.46 -17.85
CA LEU A 319 1.52 4.28 -18.35
C LEU A 319 1.84 2.79 -18.44
N LEU A 320 2.72 2.45 -19.38
CA LEU A 320 3.41 1.18 -19.46
C LEU A 320 4.87 1.39 -19.08
N VAL A 321 5.27 0.82 -17.96
CA VAL A 321 6.67 0.79 -17.50
C VAL A 321 7.23 -0.58 -17.84
N SER A 322 8.20 -0.63 -18.77
CA SER A 322 8.83 -1.90 -19.15
C SER A 322 10.26 -1.97 -18.64
N PHE A 323 10.69 -3.11 -18.12
CA PHE A 323 12.08 -3.33 -17.72
C PHE A 323 12.52 -4.78 -17.95
N HIS A 324 13.75 -4.93 -18.41
CA HIS A 324 14.37 -6.20 -18.77
C HIS A 324 15.20 -6.75 -17.60
N LEU A 325 14.97 -8.01 -17.27
CA LEU A 325 15.72 -8.81 -16.31
C LEU A 325 16.58 -9.83 -17.09
N PRO A 326 17.87 -9.54 -17.36
CA PRO A 326 18.74 -10.40 -18.18
C PRO A 326 19.11 -11.73 -17.51
N GLY A 327 19.00 -11.80 -16.18
CA GLY A 327 19.36 -12.98 -15.41
C GLY A 327 18.17 -13.89 -15.13
N THR A 328 18.45 -15.02 -14.47
CA THR A 328 17.41 -15.86 -13.85
C THR A 328 17.00 -15.28 -12.52
N VAL A 329 15.69 -15.12 -12.34
CA VAL A 329 15.07 -14.62 -11.12
C VAL A 329 14.02 -15.62 -10.64
N THR A 330 14.11 -15.98 -9.36
CA THR A 330 13.23 -16.99 -8.72
C THR A 330 12.38 -16.40 -7.59
N ALA A 331 12.65 -15.17 -7.20
CA ALA A 331 11.89 -14.41 -6.21
C ALA A 331 12.16 -12.92 -6.42
N LEU A 332 11.11 -12.10 -6.34
CA LEU A 332 11.23 -10.65 -6.40
C LEU A 332 10.38 -9.99 -5.32
N PRO A 333 10.81 -8.80 -4.85
CA PRO A 333 9.95 -7.96 -4.05
C PRO A 333 8.75 -7.59 -4.91
N THR A 334 7.55 -7.90 -4.41
CA THR A 334 6.32 -7.70 -5.16
C THR A 334 5.24 -7.10 -4.28
N HIS A 335 4.54 -6.11 -4.84
CA HIS A 335 3.20 -5.78 -4.40
C HIS A 335 2.21 -6.76 -5.04
N ARG A 336 1.52 -7.57 -4.22
CA ARG A 336 0.78 -8.75 -4.71
C ARG A 336 -0.61 -8.48 -5.28
N TYR A 337 -1.27 -7.40 -4.89
CA TYR A 337 -2.68 -7.16 -5.24
C TYR A 337 -2.84 -5.87 -6.04
N ALA A 338 -2.50 -5.94 -7.34
CA ALA A 338 -2.52 -4.74 -8.16
C ALA A 338 -3.92 -4.24 -8.55
N SER A 339 -4.94 -5.09 -8.51
CA SER A 339 -6.26 -4.87 -9.17
C SER A 339 -6.11 -4.32 -10.61
N GLN A 340 -4.99 -4.65 -11.25
CA GLN A 340 -4.54 -4.18 -12.55
C GLN A 340 -3.70 -5.28 -13.19
N ARG A 341 -4.02 -5.64 -14.43
CA ARG A 341 -3.25 -6.58 -15.23
C ARG A 341 -2.01 -5.90 -15.80
N SER A 342 -0.87 -6.52 -15.52
CA SER A 342 0.44 -6.26 -16.12
C SER A 342 0.89 -7.48 -16.92
N TYR A 343 2.08 -7.46 -17.51
CA TYR A 343 2.48 -8.49 -18.47
C TYR A 343 3.94 -8.89 -18.35
N LEU A 344 4.21 -10.12 -18.76
CA LEU A 344 5.55 -10.69 -18.88
C LEU A 344 5.82 -11.03 -20.35
N SER A 345 6.99 -10.69 -20.88
CA SER A 345 7.32 -10.96 -22.28
C SER A 345 7.67 -12.43 -22.53
N ALA A 346 7.90 -12.86 -23.77
CA ALA A 346 8.76 -14.01 -24.08
C ALA A 346 10.22 -13.76 -23.64
N PRO A 347 11.13 -14.76 -23.68
CA PRO A 347 12.54 -14.53 -23.40
C PRO A 347 13.16 -13.44 -24.30
N GLY A 348 13.89 -12.50 -23.70
CA GLY A 348 14.59 -11.39 -24.34
C GLY A 348 14.26 -10.00 -23.77
N ASP A 349 14.99 -9.01 -24.27
CA ASP A 349 14.69 -7.59 -24.08
C ASP A 349 13.61 -7.14 -25.08
N HIS A 350 12.41 -6.90 -24.56
CA HIS A 350 11.24 -6.43 -25.29
C HIS A 350 10.85 -5.00 -24.89
N THR A 351 11.72 -4.29 -24.15
CA THR A 351 11.38 -2.97 -23.57
C THR A 351 11.00 -1.93 -24.63
N ALA A 352 11.53 -2.04 -25.85
CA ALA A 352 11.23 -1.15 -26.97
C ALA A 352 9.99 -1.57 -27.80
N ASP A 353 9.41 -2.75 -27.55
CA ASP A 353 8.31 -3.28 -28.36
C ASP A 353 7.05 -2.43 -28.22
N ARG A 354 6.54 -1.93 -29.35
CA ARG A 354 5.31 -1.12 -29.33
C ARG A 354 4.05 -1.98 -29.22
N ALA A 355 4.04 -3.12 -29.91
CA ALA A 355 2.93 -4.05 -29.90
C ALA A 355 2.93 -4.90 -28.62
N GLY A 356 1.74 -5.39 -28.24
CA GLY A 356 1.59 -6.27 -27.09
C GLY A 356 1.88 -7.75 -27.36
N ALA A 357 2.20 -8.14 -28.60
CA ALA A 357 2.28 -9.56 -29.00
C ALA A 357 3.35 -10.36 -28.24
N ALA A 358 4.44 -9.71 -27.82
CA ALA A 358 5.47 -10.35 -27.00
C ALA A 358 5.01 -10.61 -25.56
N TYR A 359 3.91 -9.99 -25.11
CA TYR A 359 3.46 -9.90 -23.72
C TYR A 359 2.17 -10.69 -23.50
N ALA A 360 2.25 -12.02 -23.61
CA ALA A 360 1.08 -12.89 -23.48
C ALA A 360 0.73 -13.27 -22.03
N PRO A 361 1.68 -13.72 -21.16
CA PRO A 361 1.36 -13.96 -19.76
C PRO A 361 0.99 -12.69 -19.01
N GLU A 362 -0.12 -12.74 -18.28
CA GLU A 362 -0.56 -11.67 -17.40
C GLU A 362 0.05 -11.82 -15.99
N LEU A 363 0.31 -10.68 -15.36
CA LEU A 363 0.73 -10.54 -13.98
C LEU A 363 -0.33 -9.74 -13.23
N THR A 364 -0.63 -10.11 -11.98
CA THR A 364 -1.63 -9.44 -11.13
C THR A 364 -1.00 -8.68 -9.96
N GLY A 365 0.31 -8.47 -10.01
CA GLY A 365 1.09 -7.71 -9.04
C GLY A 365 2.08 -6.77 -9.73
N TRP A 366 2.79 -5.98 -8.93
CA TRP A 366 3.87 -5.11 -9.39
C TRP A 366 5.20 -5.54 -8.75
N PRO A 367 5.98 -6.41 -9.42
CA PRO A 367 7.33 -6.74 -9.00
C PRO A 367 8.27 -5.55 -9.18
N LEU A 368 9.11 -5.28 -8.18
CA LEU A 368 10.15 -4.24 -8.12
C LEU A 368 9.69 -2.78 -8.22
N LEU A 369 8.78 -2.46 -9.14
CA LEU A 369 8.34 -1.08 -9.36
C LEU A 369 7.57 -0.59 -8.12
N ALA A 370 8.06 0.49 -7.51
CA ALA A 370 7.54 1.05 -6.27
C ALA A 370 7.00 2.48 -6.45
N GLY A 371 7.34 3.16 -7.55
CA GLY A 371 6.72 4.44 -7.83
C GLY A 371 7.09 5.08 -9.16
N VAL A 372 6.26 6.05 -9.54
CA VAL A 372 6.44 6.96 -10.67
C VAL A 372 6.24 8.37 -10.15
N ASP A 373 7.21 9.23 -10.42
CA ASP A 373 7.18 10.62 -10.01
C ASP A 373 7.15 11.52 -11.25
N VAL A 374 6.41 12.61 -11.19
CA VAL A 374 6.40 13.68 -12.21
C VAL A 374 7.11 14.92 -11.69
N ALA A 375 7.82 15.62 -12.57
CA ALA A 375 8.52 16.84 -12.19
C ALA A 375 7.55 17.98 -11.87
N GLY A 376 7.81 18.70 -10.77
CA GLY A 376 6.98 19.80 -10.28
C GLY A 376 5.80 19.32 -9.41
N GLY A 377 4.74 20.12 -9.41
CA GLY A 377 3.49 19.84 -8.70
C GLY A 377 3.48 20.25 -7.21
N PRO A 378 2.31 20.24 -6.58
CA PRO A 378 2.13 20.73 -5.20
C PRO A 378 2.60 19.74 -4.13
N GLY A 379 2.99 18.53 -4.51
CA GLY A 379 3.31 17.41 -3.62
C GLY A 379 2.27 16.30 -3.67
N SER A 380 2.33 15.39 -2.70
CA SER A 380 1.49 14.20 -2.68
C SER A 380 0.78 13.94 -1.35
N VAL A 381 -0.33 13.23 -1.43
CA VAL A 381 -1.02 12.58 -0.31
C VAL A 381 -0.68 11.09 -0.33
N VAL A 382 -0.23 10.55 0.80
CA VAL A 382 0.02 9.11 0.97
C VAL A 382 -1.15 8.48 1.71
N LEU A 383 -1.66 7.37 1.20
CA LEU A 383 -2.76 6.61 1.78
C LEU A 383 -2.17 5.31 2.36
N LEU A 384 -1.88 5.31 3.65
CA LEU A 384 -1.33 4.16 4.37
C LEU A 384 -2.49 3.31 4.89
N GLY A 385 -2.57 2.07 4.45
CA GLY A 385 -3.62 1.17 4.92
C GLY A 385 -3.43 -0.29 4.57
N ASP A 386 -4.54 -1.02 4.68
CA ASP A 386 -4.61 -2.46 4.43
C ASP A 386 -5.29 -2.80 3.08
N SER A 387 -6.01 -3.93 2.99
CA SER A 387 -6.71 -4.40 1.78
C SER A 387 -7.78 -3.45 1.28
N ILE A 388 -8.40 -2.67 2.16
CA ILE A 388 -9.42 -1.69 1.76
C ILE A 388 -8.73 -0.52 1.05
N THR A 389 -7.56 -0.10 1.53
CA THR A 389 -6.76 0.92 0.85
C THR A 389 -6.08 0.40 -0.42
N ASP A 390 -5.64 -0.86 -0.39
CA ASP A 390 -5.10 -1.57 -1.55
C ASP A 390 -6.15 -1.65 -2.69
N GLY A 391 -7.42 -1.76 -2.32
CA GLY A 391 -8.55 -1.80 -3.25
C GLY A 391 -8.96 -3.22 -3.63
N TYR A 392 -8.86 -4.13 -2.67
CA TYR A 392 -9.25 -5.53 -2.81
C TYR A 392 -10.74 -5.64 -3.23
N LEU A 393 -11.06 -6.55 -4.14
CA LEU A 393 -12.39 -6.73 -4.77
C LEU A 393 -12.91 -5.55 -5.62
N SER A 394 -12.12 -4.49 -5.85
CA SER A 394 -12.46 -3.54 -6.92
C SER A 394 -12.36 -4.21 -8.30
N THR A 395 -13.19 -3.77 -9.24
CA THR A 395 -13.17 -4.29 -10.61
C THR A 395 -11.78 -4.13 -11.23
N THR A 396 -11.18 -5.25 -11.64
CA THR A 396 -9.84 -5.29 -12.23
C THR A 396 -9.76 -4.44 -13.50
N ASP A 397 -8.69 -3.64 -13.63
CA ASP A 397 -8.43 -2.68 -14.72
C ASP A 397 -9.40 -1.50 -14.84
N ALA A 398 -10.36 -1.36 -13.92
CA ALA A 398 -11.32 -0.27 -13.97
C ALA A 398 -10.84 1.00 -13.26
N ASN A 399 -9.75 0.95 -12.49
CA ASN A 399 -9.26 2.04 -11.64
C ASN A 399 -10.36 2.61 -10.72
N ARG A 400 -11.09 1.72 -10.03
CA ARG A 400 -12.24 2.04 -9.17
C ARG A 400 -11.96 1.90 -7.67
N ARG A 401 -10.70 1.85 -7.29
CA ARG A 401 -10.30 1.85 -5.88
C ARG A 401 -10.51 3.26 -5.32
N TRP A 402 -10.74 3.40 -4.02
CA TRP A 402 -10.96 4.73 -3.45
C TRP A 402 -9.77 5.71 -3.63
N PRO A 403 -8.48 5.27 -3.68
CA PRO A 403 -7.37 6.15 -4.07
C PRO A 403 -7.50 6.71 -5.49
N ASP A 404 -7.98 5.91 -6.45
CA ASP A 404 -8.21 6.34 -7.82
C ASP A 404 -9.35 7.37 -7.89
N GLY A 405 -10.43 7.12 -7.12
CA GLY A 405 -11.55 8.05 -6.96
C GLY A 405 -11.13 9.37 -6.33
N LEU A 406 -10.31 9.35 -5.28
CA LEU A 406 -9.74 10.55 -4.67
C LEU A 406 -8.88 11.33 -5.66
N ALA A 407 -8.03 10.64 -6.42
CA ALA A 407 -7.23 11.26 -7.47
C ALA A 407 -8.10 11.93 -8.53
N ALA A 408 -9.19 11.28 -8.96
CA ALA A 408 -10.16 11.86 -9.90
C ALA A 408 -10.82 13.12 -9.35
N ARG A 409 -11.27 13.10 -8.08
CA ARG A 409 -11.84 14.27 -7.41
C ARG A 409 -10.85 15.43 -7.32
N LEU A 410 -9.60 15.17 -6.92
CA LEU A 410 -8.53 16.19 -6.85
C LEU A 410 -8.23 16.80 -8.22
N ARG A 411 -8.29 16.02 -9.31
CA ARG A 411 -8.12 16.55 -10.68
C ARG A 411 -9.30 17.43 -11.12
N GLY A 412 -10.53 17.03 -10.78
CA GLY A 412 -11.77 17.67 -11.22
C GLY A 412 -12.09 19.00 -10.53
N GLN A 413 -11.47 19.28 -9.39
CA GLN A 413 -11.71 20.46 -8.57
C GLN A 413 -10.67 21.58 -8.76
N ARG A 414 -10.89 22.72 -8.08
CA ARG A 414 -10.03 23.93 -8.08
C ARG A 414 -9.83 24.59 -6.70
N THR A 415 -10.37 24.02 -5.65
CA THR A 415 -10.35 24.51 -4.27
C THR A 415 -9.00 24.27 -3.58
N VAL A 416 -8.43 23.08 -3.75
CA VAL A 416 -7.15 22.69 -3.16
C VAL A 416 -6.13 22.31 -4.23
N PRO A 417 -4.82 22.26 -3.90
CA PRO A 417 -3.82 21.81 -4.85
C PRO A 417 -4.13 20.40 -5.38
N ARG A 418 -3.80 20.16 -6.65
CA ARG A 418 -3.96 18.86 -7.30
C ARG A 418 -2.82 17.93 -6.91
N TYR A 419 -2.83 17.48 -5.66
CA TYR A 419 -1.83 16.57 -5.14
C TYR A 419 -1.81 15.25 -5.92
N GLY A 420 -0.63 14.66 -6.03
CA GLY A 420 -0.52 13.25 -6.39
C GLY A 420 -1.06 12.37 -5.27
N VAL A 421 -1.69 11.27 -5.60
CA VAL A 421 -2.26 10.30 -4.65
C VAL A 421 -1.44 9.01 -4.71
N LEU A 422 -0.90 8.60 -3.57
CA LEU A 422 0.00 7.46 -3.46
C LEU A 422 -0.65 6.37 -2.61
N ASN A 423 -0.96 5.22 -3.24
CA ASN A 423 -1.55 4.09 -2.55
C ASN A 423 -0.46 3.26 -1.86
N ALA A 424 -0.39 3.34 -0.52
CA ALA A 424 0.47 2.52 0.31
C ALA A 424 -0.33 1.42 1.04
N GLY A 425 -1.41 0.93 0.43
CA GLY A 425 -2.17 -0.23 0.88
C GLY A 425 -1.38 -1.54 0.76
N ILE A 426 -1.55 -2.43 1.74
CA ILE A 426 -1.11 -3.83 1.65
C ILE A 426 -2.22 -4.73 2.18
N ALA A 427 -2.75 -5.63 1.37
CA ALA A 427 -3.83 -6.50 1.82
C ALA A 427 -3.54 -7.31 3.09
N GLY A 428 -4.37 -7.14 4.12
CA GLY A 428 -4.21 -7.80 5.41
C GLY A 428 -3.09 -7.23 6.28
N ASN A 429 -2.56 -6.05 5.96
CA ASN A 429 -1.60 -5.34 6.80
C ASN A 429 -2.18 -5.04 8.18
N ARG A 430 -1.28 -4.82 9.13
CA ARG A 430 -1.61 -4.48 10.51
C ARG A 430 -0.81 -3.27 10.96
N VAL A 431 -1.35 -2.51 11.90
CA VAL A 431 -0.72 -1.29 12.46
C VAL A 431 0.64 -1.61 13.06
N ALA A 432 0.67 -2.54 14.02
CA ALA A 432 1.86 -2.79 14.85
C ALA A 432 2.54 -4.14 14.56
N ALA A 433 1.75 -5.17 14.26
CA ALA A 433 2.27 -6.54 14.20
C ALA A 433 2.59 -6.99 12.76
N ASP A 434 3.83 -7.43 12.52
CA ASP A 434 4.26 -7.93 11.22
C ASP A 434 3.43 -9.14 10.75
N GLY A 435 2.94 -9.12 9.52
CA GLY A 435 2.45 -10.31 8.83
C GLY A 435 3.61 -11.12 8.23
N TYR A 436 4.59 -10.41 7.70
CA TYR A 436 5.85 -10.91 7.15
C TYR A 436 7.02 -10.29 7.92
N ALA A 437 7.99 -11.10 8.32
CA ALA A 437 9.12 -10.63 9.13
C ALA A 437 10.10 -9.70 8.38
N GLY A 438 9.97 -9.53 7.05
CA GLY A 438 10.88 -8.66 6.28
C GLY A 438 12.23 -9.28 5.92
N ASP A 439 12.36 -10.61 5.97
CA ASP A 439 13.55 -11.35 5.50
C ASP A 439 13.14 -12.73 4.94
N GLY A 440 13.81 -13.17 3.88
CA GLY A 440 13.55 -14.44 3.19
C GLY A 440 12.27 -14.45 2.34
N VAL A 441 12.01 -15.56 1.65
CA VAL A 441 10.79 -15.70 0.83
C VAL A 441 9.55 -15.64 1.72
N SER A 442 8.58 -14.81 1.35
CA SER A 442 7.32 -14.69 2.07
C SER A 442 6.26 -15.55 1.39
N PRO A 443 5.55 -16.45 2.10
CA PRO A 443 4.32 -17.04 1.57
C PRO A 443 3.10 -16.13 1.77
N VAL A 444 3.17 -15.18 2.71
CA VAL A 444 2.06 -14.29 3.07
C VAL A 444 2.13 -12.95 2.34
N ALA A 445 0.96 -12.36 2.10
CA ALA A 445 0.79 -11.10 1.39
C ALA A 445 0.63 -9.88 2.31
N SER A 446 0.48 -10.10 3.63
CA SER A 446 0.15 -9.04 4.60
C SER A 446 1.30 -8.10 4.96
N GLY A 447 2.51 -8.39 4.48
CA GLY A 447 3.67 -7.52 4.65
C GLY A 447 4.11 -7.25 6.07
N VAL A 448 5.10 -6.38 6.19
CA VAL A 448 5.58 -5.82 7.47
C VAL A 448 4.57 -4.79 7.97
N SER A 449 4.50 -4.55 9.27
CA SER A 449 3.49 -3.64 9.85
C SER A 449 3.57 -2.21 9.32
N ALA A 450 2.46 -1.47 9.43
CA ALA A 450 2.38 -0.07 9.02
C ALA A 450 3.47 0.78 9.72
N LEU A 451 3.68 0.58 11.02
CA LEU A 451 4.75 1.23 11.79
C LEU A 451 6.16 0.93 11.24
N ALA A 452 6.39 -0.31 10.83
CA ALA A 452 7.68 -0.76 10.31
C ALA A 452 7.98 -0.22 8.90
N ARG A 453 6.99 0.30 8.16
CA ARG A 453 7.19 0.78 6.78
C ARG A 453 7.02 2.27 6.56
N LEU A 454 6.78 3.07 7.61
CA LEU A 454 6.58 4.53 7.50
C LEU A 454 7.72 5.25 6.77
N GLU A 455 8.98 4.93 7.08
CA GLU A 455 10.11 5.61 6.41
C GLU A 455 10.10 5.37 4.90
N ARG A 456 9.85 4.13 4.47
CA ARG A 456 9.86 3.73 3.06
C ARG A 456 8.61 4.21 2.33
N ASP A 457 7.45 3.92 2.90
CA ASP A 457 6.16 4.05 2.20
C ASP A 457 5.52 5.43 2.38
N VAL A 458 5.96 6.21 3.37
CA VAL A 458 5.43 7.56 3.63
C VAL A 458 6.53 8.63 3.48
N PHE A 459 7.54 8.61 4.35
CA PHE A 459 8.46 9.76 4.51
C PHE A 459 9.55 9.85 3.42
N ALA A 460 9.78 8.76 2.69
CA ALA A 460 10.64 8.74 1.51
C ALA A 460 9.86 8.98 0.20
N GLN A 461 8.55 9.22 0.27
CA GLN A 461 7.76 9.58 -0.90
C GLN A 461 8.02 11.03 -1.30
N PRO A 462 8.07 11.35 -2.61
CA PRO A 462 8.42 12.70 -3.06
C PRO A 462 7.38 13.74 -2.64
N SER A 463 7.84 14.76 -1.92
CA SER A 463 7.04 15.93 -1.52
C SER A 463 5.73 15.57 -0.82
N VAL A 464 5.73 14.55 0.05
CA VAL A 464 4.56 14.21 0.86
C VAL A 464 4.12 15.41 1.70
N ARG A 465 2.83 15.73 1.64
CA ARG A 465 2.17 16.81 2.41
C ARG A 465 1.28 16.25 3.50
N THR A 466 0.53 15.22 3.13
CA THR A 466 -0.51 14.64 3.96
C THR A 466 -0.43 13.13 3.95
N LEU A 467 -0.61 12.53 5.11
CA LEU A 467 -0.74 11.10 5.36
C LEU A 467 -2.19 10.83 5.78
N VAL A 468 -2.89 9.98 5.05
CA VAL A 468 -4.15 9.37 5.51
C VAL A 468 -3.84 7.98 6.04
N VAL A 469 -4.20 7.71 7.29
CA VAL A 469 -4.01 6.40 7.93
C VAL A 469 -5.37 5.70 8.03
N PHE A 470 -5.50 4.55 7.37
CA PHE A 470 -6.71 3.74 7.37
C PHE A 470 -6.36 2.26 7.59
N GLU A 471 -6.26 1.89 8.86
CA GLU A 471 -5.68 0.62 9.32
C GLU A 471 -6.19 0.27 10.73
N GLY A 472 -6.13 -1.01 11.09
CA GLY A 472 -6.46 -1.52 12.43
C GLY A 472 -7.44 -2.69 12.44
N ILE A 473 -8.28 -2.84 11.42
CA ILE A 473 -9.30 -3.91 11.42
C ILE A 473 -8.67 -5.31 11.38
N ASN A 474 -7.53 -5.46 10.71
CA ASN A 474 -6.81 -6.71 10.65
C ASN A 474 -6.05 -7.04 11.94
N ASP A 475 -5.64 -6.05 12.73
CA ASP A 475 -5.09 -6.27 14.08
C ASP A 475 -6.16 -6.92 14.95
N LEU A 476 -7.37 -6.34 15.01
CA LEU A 476 -8.49 -6.85 15.80
C LEU A 476 -8.91 -8.25 15.34
N ARG A 477 -9.09 -8.46 14.03
CA ARG A 477 -9.42 -9.79 13.44
C ARG A 477 -8.32 -10.85 13.65
N ARG A 478 -7.12 -10.45 14.09
CA ARG A 478 -6.00 -11.34 14.43
C ARG A 478 -5.75 -11.42 15.93
N GLY A 479 -6.67 -10.93 16.76
CA GLY A 479 -6.63 -11.03 18.22
C GLY A 479 -5.92 -9.87 18.91
N GLY A 480 -5.58 -8.79 18.19
CA GLY A 480 -5.11 -7.55 18.80
C GLY A 480 -6.20 -6.87 19.65
N THR A 481 -5.76 -6.05 20.59
CA THR A 481 -6.62 -5.24 21.44
C THR A 481 -6.84 -3.85 20.83
N SER A 482 -7.85 -3.12 21.33
CA SER A 482 -8.05 -1.70 20.98
C SER A 482 -6.84 -0.84 21.37
N ASP A 483 -6.19 -1.15 22.48
CA ASP A 483 -4.98 -0.45 22.94
C ASP A 483 -3.81 -0.65 21.97
N ASP A 484 -3.56 -1.89 21.51
CA ASP A 484 -2.50 -2.17 20.53
C ASP A 484 -2.67 -1.33 19.25
N VAL A 485 -3.92 -1.19 18.78
CA VAL A 485 -4.26 -0.42 17.58
C VAL A 485 -4.11 1.08 17.85
N THR A 486 -4.73 1.60 18.91
CA THR A 486 -4.74 3.04 19.20
C THR A 486 -3.35 3.56 19.55
N ASP A 487 -2.53 2.80 20.27
CA ASP A 487 -1.13 3.16 20.55
C ASP A 487 -0.29 3.21 19.27
N GLY A 488 -0.45 2.24 18.38
CA GLY A 488 0.24 2.23 17.10
C GLY A 488 -0.19 3.37 16.18
N LEU A 489 -1.49 3.67 16.11
CA LEU A 489 -2.04 4.80 15.36
C LEU A 489 -1.54 6.15 15.91
N ARG A 490 -1.46 6.29 17.24
CA ARG A 490 -0.89 7.47 17.90
C ARG A 490 0.58 7.66 17.52
N GLU A 491 1.38 6.59 17.56
CA GLU A 491 2.80 6.64 17.18
C GLU A 491 2.97 7.06 15.71
N ILE A 492 2.15 6.53 14.79
CA ILE A 492 2.16 6.94 13.37
C ILE A 492 1.93 8.45 13.26
N ALA A 493 0.91 8.97 13.94
CA ALA A 493 0.55 10.38 13.89
C ALA A 493 1.65 11.30 14.46
N GLU A 494 2.26 10.92 15.59
CA GLU A 494 3.39 11.64 16.18
C GLU A 494 4.61 11.65 15.24
N ARG A 495 4.93 10.52 14.61
CA ARG A 495 6.05 10.43 13.65
C ARG A 495 5.82 11.25 12.38
N ALA A 496 4.57 11.40 11.94
CA ALA A 496 4.20 12.26 10.83
C ALA A 496 4.34 13.75 11.20
N ARG A 497 3.78 14.16 12.36
CA ARG A 497 3.88 15.55 12.86
C ARG A 497 5.32 16.02 13.03
N THR A 498 6.20 15.17 13.58
CA THR A 498 7.64 15.51 13.72
C THR A 498 8.35 15.76 12.40
N ARG A 499 7.78 15.30 11.27
CA ARG A 499 8.27 15.53 9.91
C ARG A 499 7.51 16.62 9.16
N GLY A 500 6.60 17.32 9.83
CA GLY A 500 5.76 18.36 9.23
C GLY A 500 4.77 17.82 8.19
N VAL A 501 4.40 16.54 8.30
CA VAL A 501 3.38 15.90 7.45
C VAL A 501 2.06 15.96 8.20
N ARG A 502 1.03 16.54 7.56
CA ARG A 502 -0.34 16.55 8.09
C ARG A 502 -0.85 15.12 8.14
N VAL A 503 -1.57 14.74 9.20
CA VAL A 503 -2.04 13.36 9.40
C VAL A 503 -3.54 13.30 9.65
N LEU A 504 -4.23 12.56 8.80
CA LEU A 504 -5.66 12.26 8.89
C LEU A 504 -5.85 10.81 9.32
N GLY A 505 -6.75 10.57 10.26
CA GLY A 505 -7.15 9.22 10.68
C GLY A 505 -8.51 8.85 10.08
N ALA A 506 -8.64 7.64 9.55
CA ALA A 506 -9.91 7.12 9.05
C ALA A 506 -10.48 6.06 9.99
N THR A 507 -11.76 6.19 10.34
CA THR A 507 -12.47 5.19 11.16
C THR A 507 -12.57 3.85 10.44
N LEU A 508 -12.40 2.75 11.17
CA LEU A 508 -12.58 1.38 10.70
C LEU A 508 -14.00 1.16 10.17
N LEU A 509 -14.16 0.47 9.04
CA LEU A 509 -15.48 0.16 8.49
C LEU A 509 -16.24 -0.85 9.35
N PRO A 510 -17.58 -0.89 9.27
CA PRO A 510 -18.35 -2.00 9.82
C PRO A 510 -17.94 -3.33 9.17
N CYS A 511 -17.97 -4.42 9.94
CA CYS A 511 -17.56 -5.74 9.46
C CYS A 511 -18.44 -6.90 9.96
N ALA A 512 -19.59 -6.61 10.57
CA ALA A 512 -20.45 -7.67 11.10
C ALA A 512 -20.94 -8.58 9.96
N GLY A 513 -20.78 -9.88 10.18
CA GLY A 513 -21.03 -10.92 9.18
C GLY A 513 -19.77 -11.46 8.50
N ASP A 514 -18.61 -10.78 8.61
CA ASP A 514 -17.31 -11.38 8.27
C ASP A 514 -16.97 -12.46 9.30
N LEU A 515 -16.42 -13.59 8.83
CA LEU A 515 -16.11 -14.75 9.68
C LEU A 515 -15.15 -14.45 10.85
N ARG A 516 -14.31 -13.41 10.74
CA ARG A 516 -13.37 -13.01 11.80
C ARG A 516 -13.81 -11.77 12.57
N CYS A 517 -14.96 -11.17 12.23
CA CYS A 517 -15.59 -10.14 13.07
C CYS A 517 -16.56 -10.79 14.06
N THR A 518 -15.97 -11.30 15.14
CA THR A 518 -16.73 -11.75 16.32
C THR A 518 -17.36 -10.55 17.04
N PRO A 519 -18.34 -10.76 17.94
CA PRO A 519 -18.87 -9.68 18.77
C PRO A 519 -17.79 -8.91 19.55
N GLU A 520 -16.76 -9.59 20.03
CA GLU A 520 -15.60 -8.97 20.69
C GLU A 520 -14.78 -8.09 19.72
N VAL A 521 -14.58 -8.52 18.48
CA VAL A 521 -13.93 -7.69 17.45
C VAL A 521 -14.79 -6.48 17.09
N GLN A 522 -16.11 -6.63 17.04
CA GLN A 522 -17.04 -5.52 16.82
C GLN A 522 -16.95 -4.48 17.94
N GLU A 523 -16.97 -4.91 19.21
CA GLU A 523 -16.84 -4.04 20.38
C GLU A 523 -15.52 -3.25 20.32
N ARG A 524 -14.39 -3.95 20.10
CA ARG A 524 -13.07 -3.31 19.97
C ARG A 524 -12.99 -2.35 18.79
N ARG A 525 -13.65 -2.67 17.68
CA ARG A 525 -13.71 -1.78 16.51
C ARG A 525 -14.44 -0.49 16.84
N GLU A 526 -15.53 -0.56 17.59
CA GLU A 526 -16.27 0.62 18.07
C GLU A 526 -15.42 1.44 19.04
N GLU A 527 -14.68 0.81 19.96
CA GLU A 527 -13.72 1.48 20.85
C GLU A 527 -12.62 2.22 20.08
N VAL A 528 -11.99 1.57 19.10
CA VAL A 528 -10.98 2.20 18.23
C VAL A 528 -11.60 3.38 17.47
N ASN A 529 -12.80 3.23 16.94
CA ASN A 529 -13.47 4.31 16.21
C ASN A 529 -13.85 5.49 17.10
N ALA A 530 -14.30 5.26 18.34
CA ALA A 530 -14.53 6.31 19.32
C ALA A 530 -13.22 7.06 19.60
N TRP A 531 -12.13 6.32 19.84
CA TRP A 531 -10.81 6.92 20.04
C TRP A 531 -10.32 7.74 18.84
N ILE A 532 -10.50 7.25 17.61
CA ILE A 532 -10.12 7.99 16.39
C ILE A 532 -10.83 9.34 16.34
N ARG A 533 -12.13 9.37 16.68
CA ARG A 533 -12.94 10.60 16.66
C ARG A 533 -12.58 11.57 17.79
N ASP A 534 -12.33 11.07 18.99
CA ASP A 534 -12.32 11.90 20.20
C ASP A 534 -10.91 12.23 20.74
N SER A 535 -9.88 11.45 20.38
CA SER A 535 -8.56 11.55 21.01
C SER A 535 -7.76 12.82 20.67
N GLY A 536 -8.10 13.51 19.59
CA GLY A 536 -7.27 14.59 19.03
C GLY A 536 -5.91 14.11 18.50
N ALA A 537 -5.74 12.79 18.30
CA ALA A 537 -4.49 12.22 17.80
C ALA A 537 -4.19 12.57 16.34
N PHE A 538 -5.18 13.00 15.57
CA PHE A 538 -5.08 13.36 14.15
C PHE A 538 -5.43 14.82 13.91
N ASP A 539 -4.90 15.40 12.83
CA ASP A 539 -5.20 16.79 12.46
C ASP A 539 -6.61 16.94 11.87
N ALA A 540 -7.18 15.85 11.35
CA ALA A 540 -8.59 15.70 10.96
C ALA A 540 -8.98 14.21 10.90
N VAL A 541 -10.28 13.94 10.95
CA VAL A 541 -10.84 12.57 10.95
C VAL A 541 -11.73 12.37 9.73
N LEU A 542 -11.54 11.24 9.05
CA LEU A 542 -12.39 10.76 7.96
C LEU A 542 -13.34 9.68 8.51
N ASP A 543 -14.62 10.02 8.67
CA ASP A 543 -15.63 9.08 9.21
C ASP A 543 -16.15 8.12 8.13
N PHE A 544 -15.26 7.22 7.69
CA PHE A 544 -15.57 6.16 6.73
C PHE A 544 -16.55 5.11 7.26
N ASP A 545 -16.65 4.95 8.58
CA ASP A 545 -17.66 4.12 9.24
C ASP A 545 -19.06 4.68 8.95
N ALA A 546 -19.27 5.97 9.21
CA ALA A 546 -20.54 6.64 8.92
C ALA A 546 -20.86 6.66 7.42
N ALA A 547 -19.85 6.79 6.55
CA ALA A 547 -20.05 6.84 5.11
C ALA A 547 -20.60 5.54 4.52
N LEU A 548 -20.25 4.38 5.11
CA LEU A 548 -20.54 3.07 4.52
C LEU A 548 -21.51 2.20 5.34
N ARG A 549 -21.79 2.53 6.60
CA ARG A 549 -22.66 1.71 7.45
C ARG A 549 -24.12 1.69 6.98
N ASP A 550 -24.77 0.55 7.16
CA ASP A 550 -26.20 0.41 6.97
C ASP A 550 -26.95 1.18 8.07
N PRO A 551 -27.85 2.14 7.75
CA PRO A 551 -28.62 2.85 8.77
C PRO A 551 -29.57 1.94 9.55
N ALA A 552 -29.97 0.79 9.00
CA ALA A 552 -30.82 -0.19 9.68
C ALA A 552 -30.05 -1.14 10.61
N ASP A 553 -28.76 -1.36 10.33
CA ASP A 553 -27.83 -2.14 11.16
C ASP A 553 -26.41 -1.54 11.05
N PRO A 554 -26.08 -0.55 11.91
CA PRO A 554 -24.84 0.23 11.81
C PRO A 554 -23.55 -0.60 11.92
N ASN A 555 -23.64 -1.86 12.32
CA ASN A 555 -22.51 -2.78 12.40
C ASN A 555 -22.19 -3.48 11.09
N ARG A 556 -23.00 -3.28 10.05
CA ARG A 556 -22.83 -3.85 8.71
C ARG A 556 -22.58 -2.78 7.67
N LEU A 557 -21.86 -3.16 6.62
CA LEU A 557 -21.81 -2.36 5.39
C LEU A 557 -23.21 -2.29 4.79
N LEU A 558 -23.61 -1.11 4.32
CA LEU A 558 -24.81 -0.94 3.51
C LEU A 558 -24.73 -1.90 2.32
N PRO A 559 -25.78 -2.70 2.01
CA PRO A 559 -25.70 -3.73 0.97
C PRO A 559 -25.25 -3.23 -0.41
N ALA A 560 -25.54 -1.98 -0.77
CA ALA A 560 -25.07 -1.37 -2.02
C ALA A 560 -23.55 -1.16 -2.06
N TYR A 561 -22.92 -1.01 -0.89
CA TYR A 561 -21.49 -0.78 -0.72
C TYR A 561 -20.73 -2.05 -0.33
N ASP A 562 -21.40 -3.14 -0.03
CA ASP A 562 -20.79 -4.43 0.33
C ASP A 562 -20.43 -5.21 -0.94
N SER A 563 -19.18 -5.69 -1.02
CA SER A 563 -18.75 -6.60 -2.10
C SER A 563 -19.39 -7.99 -2.00
N GLY A 564 -20.02 -8.29 -0.86
CA GLY A 564 -20.65 -9.56 -0.52
C GLY A 564 -19.88 -10.35 0.53
N ASP A 565 -18.63 -9.97 0.83
CA ASP A 565 -17.79 -10.62 1.84
C ASP A 565 -17.92 -10.01 3.25
N ARG A 566 -18.76 -8.98 3.40
CA ARG A 566 -19.08 -8.29 4.66
C ARG A 566 -17.92 -7.50 5.26
N LEU A 567 -16.85 -7.26 4.50
CA LEU A 567 -15.66 -6.54 4.98
C LEU A 567 -15.17 -5.51 3.96
N HIS A 568 -15.08 -5.88 2.69
CA HIS A 568 -14.53 -5.02 1.65
C HIS A 568 -15.64 -4.29 0.88
N PRO A 569 -15.42 -3.00 0.57
CA PRO A 569 -16.33 -2.26 -0.28
C PRO A 569 -16.47 -2.87 -1.69
N SER A 570 -17.67 -2.77 -2.27
CA SER A 570 -17.87 -2.85 -3.72
C SER A 570 -17.28 -1.62 -4.42
N ASP A 571 -17.27 -1.59 -5.75
CA ASP A 571 -16.90 -0.38 -6.50
C ASP A 571 -17.71 0.87 -6.08
N ALA A 572 -18.99 0.69 -5.76
CA ALA A 572 -19.84 1.77 -5.26
C ALA A 572 -19.41 2.22 -3.85
N GLY A 573 -19.06 1.27 -2.98
CA GLY A 573 -18.53 1.58 -1.66
C GLY A 573 -17.16 2.30 -1.72
N TYR A 574 -16.28 1.91 -2.64
CA TYR A 574 -15.02 2.62 -2.88
C TYR A 574 -15.23 4.05 -3.40
N ALA A 575 -16.22 4.26 -4.26
CA ALA A 575 -16.61 5.60 -4.70
C ALA A 575 -17.18 6.44 -3.53
N ALA A 576 -17.94 5.83 -2.63
CA ALA A 576 -18.44 6.49 -1.42
C ALA A 576 -17.28 6.91 -0.48
N LEU A 577 -16.30 6.03 -0.24
CA LEU A 577 -15.09 6.37 0.52
C LEU A 577 -14.34 7.54 -0.10
N ALA A 578 -14.12 7.49 -1.42
CA ALA A 578 -13.46 8.57 -2.14
C ALA A 578 -14.23 9.88 -1.98
N THR A 579 -15.56 9.86 -1.96
CA THR A 579 -16.43 11.05 -1.80
C THR A 579 -16.41 11.61 -0.38
N ALA A 580 -16.33 10.74 0.63
CA ALA A 580 -16.31 11.10 2.04
C ALA A 580 -15.05 11.89 2.48
N VAL A 581 -13.99 11.86 1.67
CA VAL A 581 -12.81 12.69 1.92
C VAL A 581 -13.15 14.16 1.70
N ASP A 582 -13.12 14.98 2.74
CA ASP A 582 -13.11 16.43 2.53
C ASP A 582 -11.75 16.84 1.97
N LEU A 583 -11.76 17.43 0.77
CA LEU A 583 -10.54 17.79 0.08
C LEU A 583 -9.84 18.99 0.74
N THR A 584 -10.55 19.83 1.49
CA THR A 584 -9.93 20.97 2.21
C THR A 584 -9.07 20.54 3.39
N GLU A 585 -9.17 19.28 3.81
CA GLU A 585 -8.35 18.70 4.86
C GLU A 585 -6.99 18.17 4.36
N LEU A 586 -6.72 18.24 3.05
CA LEU A 586 -5.55 17.62 2.39
C LEU A 586 -4.34 18.54 2.14
#